data_AF-A0A5C3QQA1-F1
#
_entry.id   AF-A0A5C3QQA1-F1
#
_cell.length_a   1.000
_cell.length_b   1.000
_cell.length_c   1.000
_cell.angle_alpha   90.00
_cell.angle_beta   90.00
_cell.angle_gamma   90.00
#
_symmetry.space_group_name_H-M   'P 1'
#
loop_
_entity.id
_entity.type
_entity.pdbx_description
1 polymer ?
#
loop_
_entity_poly.entity_id
_entity_poly.type
_entity_poly.pdbx_seq_one_letter_code
_entity_poly.pdbx_strand_id
1 'polypeptide(L)'
;MPTSTVPFEVLFELTNDSPHDGISVQLIRGDQPAPGGATAYLSHKESLSLVLEAGETYKYVVRHGKRGRVISVRVWQDVKCGVSIVLAAPSSAQSYHLAQLGVTVQLDDR
;
A
#
# COMPACT_ATOMS: atom_id res chain seq x y z
N MET A 1 23.33 8.36 18.96
CA MET A 1 22.08 7.97 19.65
C MET A 1 21.95 6.47 19.58
N PRO A 2 21.47 5.77 20.64
CA PRO A 2 21.11 4.37 20.51
C PRO A 2 19.83 4.29 19.67
N THR A 3 19.92 3.65 18.51
CA THR A 3 18.74 3.29 17.71
C THR A 3 18.07 2.12 18.41
N SER A 4 16.79 2.25 18.77
CA SER A 4 16.02 1.12 19.30
C SER A 4 16.04 -0.02 18.28
N THR A 5 16.56 -1.18 18.68
CA THR A 5 16.57 -2.41 17.86
C THR A 5 15.35 -3.27 18.11
N VAL A 6 14.38 -2.78 18.89
CA VAL A 6 13.15 -3.52 19.19
C VAL A 6 12.17 -3.28 18.04
N PRO A 7 11.68 -4.35 17.38
CA PRO A 7 10.62 -4.20 16.40
C PRO A 7 9.38 -3.62 17.07
N PHE A 8 8.78 -2.64 16.40
CA PHE A 8 7.56 -1.98 16.88
C PHE A 8 6.53 -1.95 15.76
N GLU A 9 5.26 -1.92 16.15
CA GLU A 9 4.15 -1.90 15.22
C GLU A 9 3.85 -0.47 14.77
N VAL A 10 3.51 -0.33 13.49
CA VAL A 10 3.09 0.92 12.86
C VAL A 10 1.84 0.71 12.04
N LEU A 11 1.04 1.76 11.92
CA LEU A 11 -0.23 1.74 11.22
C LEU A 11 -0.07 2.32 9.81
N PHE A 12 -0.36 1.52 8.80
CA PHE A 12 -0.55 1.99 7.43
C PHE A 12 -2.04 2.04 7.11
N GLU A 13 -2.58 3.23 6.96
CA GLU A 13 -3.98 3.47 6.61
C GLU A 13 -4.10 3.81 5.12
N LEU A 14 -4.80 2.95 4.38
CA LEU A 14 -5.08 3.14 2.96
C LEU A 14 -6.55 3.54 2.79
N THR A 15 -6.80 4.74 2.27
CA THR A 15 -8.16 5.28 2.09
C THR A 15 -8.56 5.24 0.62
N ASN A 16 -9.74 4.70 0.32
CA ASN A 16 -10.34 4.82 -1.00
C ASN A 16 -10.92 6.23 -1.20
N ASP A 17 -10.10 7.13 -1.72
CA ASP A 17 -10.46 8.49 -2.13
C ASP A 17 -10.90 8.59 -3.61
N SER A 18 -11.02 7.44 -4.32
CA SER A 18 -11.39 7.42 -5.73
C SER A 18 -12.91 7.60 -5.92
N PRO A 19 -13.36 8.45 -6.86
CA PRO A 19 -14.79 8.69 -7.07
C PRO A 19 -15.43 7.52 -7.81
N HIS A 20 -16.41 6.89 -7.15
CA HIS A 20 -17.39 5.91 -7.67
C HIS A 20 -17.00 4.44 -7.76
N ASP A 21 -15.72 4.08 -7.70
CA ASP A 21 -15.30 2.68 -7.84
C ASP A 21 -14.80 2.10 -6.50
N GLY A 22 -15.17 0.84 -6.24
CA GLY A 22 -14.60 0.07 -5.15
C GLY A 22 -13.25 -0.51 -5.53
N ILE A 23 -12.36 -0.58 -4.56
CA ILE A 23 -11.01 -1.11 -4.74
C ILE A 23 -10.84 -2.41 -3.96
N SER A 24 -10.00 -3.29 -4.47
CA SER A 24 -9.56 -4.47 -3.72
C SER A 24 -8.08 -4.39 -3.42
N VAL A 25 -7.73 -4.74 -2.18
CA VAL A 25 -6.36 -4.74 -1.67
C VAL A 25 -6.06 -6.15 -1.24
N GLN A 26 -5.06 -6.79 -1.86
CA GLN A 26 -4.69 -8.16 -1.58
C GLN A 26 -3.25 -8.24 -1.11
N LEU A 27 -3.01 -8.90 0.03
CA LEU A 27 -1.65 -9.15 0.50
C LEU A 27 -0.93 -10.17 -0.40
N ILE A 28 0.28 -9.85 -0.83
CA ILE A 28 1.19 -10.77 -1.51
C ILE A 28 2.11 -11.36 -0.45
N ARG A 29 2.01 -12.68 -0.22
CA ARG A 29 2.98 -13.43 0.58
C ARG A 29 3.89 -14.20 -0.36
N GLY A 30 5.19 -13.87 -0.39
CA GLY A 30 6.16 -14.45 -1.32
C GLY A 30 6.20 -13.71 -2.67
N ASP A 31 6.30 -14.47 -3.76
CA ASP A 31 6.52 -13.91 -5.12
C ASP A 31 5.24 -13.85 -5.98
N GLN A 32 4.11 -14.38 -5.48
CA GLN A 32 2.85 -14.37 -6.21
C GLN A 32 1.67 -13.97 -5.31
N PRO A 33 0.68 -13.21 -5.81
CA PRO A 33 -0.57 -13.04 -5.11
C PRO A 33 -1.19 -14.42 -4.88
N ALA A 34 -1.30 -14.84 -3.63
CA ALA A 34 -1.80 -16.17 -3.30
C ALA A 34 -3.25 -16.31 -3.82
N PRO A 35 -3.57 -17.33 -4.63
CA PRO A 35 -4.96 -17.61 -4.97
C PRO A 35 -5.72 -17.91 -3.68
N GLY A 36 -6.73 -17.08 -3.34
CA GLY A 36 -7.43 -17.13 -2.05
C GLY A 36 -6.78 -16.37 -0.89
N GLY A 37 -5.74 -15.56 -1.16
CA GLY A 37 -5.12 -14.70 -0.15
C GLY A 37 -6.08 -13.63 0.39
N ALA A 38 -5.82 -13.16 1.63
CA ALA A 38 -6.60 -12.12 2.29
C ALA A 38 -6.76 -10.91 1.38
N THR A 39 -8.00 -10.68 0.94
CA THR A 39 -8.39 -9.59 0.06
C THR A 39 -9.41 -8.75 0.78
N ALA A 40 -9.08 -7.48 1.02
CA ALA A 40 -9.99 -6.49 1.57
C ALA A 40 -10.62 -5.72 0.41
N TYR A 41 -11.92 -5.50 0.46
CA TYR A 41 -12.62 -4.62 -0.47
C TYR A 41 -12.94 -3.31 0.26
N LEU A 42 -12.60 -2.17 -0.35
CA LEU A 42 -12.88 -0.84 0.19
C LEU A 42 -13.84 -0.11 -0.74
N SER A 43 -14.99 0.26 -0.21
CA SER A 43 -15.95 1.16 -0.83
C SER A 43 -15.44 2.61 -0.81
N HIS A 44 -16.09 3.49 -1.54
CA HIS A 44 -15.75 4.92 -1.57
C HIS A 44 -15.74 5.51 -0.15
N LYS A 45 -14.67 6.21 0.20
CA LYS A 45 -14.36 6.79 1.53
C LYS A 45 -14.09 5.79 2.65
N GLU A 46 -14.03 4.50 2.38
CA GLU A 46 -13.59 3.53 3.38
C GLU A 46 -12.06 3.56 3.51
N SER A 47 -11.57 3.30 4.72
CA SER A 47 -10.15 3.12 4.99
C SER A 47 -9.85 1.70 5.48
N LEU A 48 -8.70 1.18 5.05
CA LEU A 48 -8.13 -0.09 5.48
C LEU A 48 -6.90 0.22 6.30
N SER A 49 -6.94 -0.14 7.57
CA SER A 49 -5.81 -0.05 8.47
C SER A 49 -5.05 -1.37 8.51
N LEU A 50 -3.76 -1.31 8.19
CA LEU A 50 -2.85 -2.44 8.21
C LEU A 50 -1.83 -2.20 9.33
N VAL A 51 -1.71 -3.17 10.24
CA VAL A 51 -0.66 -3.18 11.26
C VAL A 51 0.57 -3.85 10.66
N LEU A 52 1.65 -3.10 10.57
CA LEU A 52 2.91 -3.53 9.97
C LEU A 52 4.03 -3.45 11.01
N GLU A 53 5.04 -4.29 10.85
CA GLU A 53 6.28 -4.15 11.61
C GLU A 53 7.15 -3.04 11.01
N ALA A 54 7.64 -2.13 11.84
CA ALA A 54 8.40 -0.97 11.39
C ALA A 54 9.69 -1.40 10.69
N GLY A 55 9.91 -0.89 9.48
CA GLY A 55 11.08 -1.18 8.67
C GLY A 55 11.01 -2.47 7.85
N GLU A 56 10.00 -3.31 8.05
CA GLU A 56 9.71 -4.48 7.22
C GLU A 56 8.97 -4.10 5.93
N THR A 57 9.17 -4.88 4.88
CA THR A 57 8.56 -4.61 3.56
C THR A 57 7.40 -5.55 3.28
N TYR A 58 6.22 -4.97 3.09
CA TYR A 58 4.99 -5.68 2.78
C TYR A 58 4.52 -5.36 1.37
N LYS A 59 4.17 -6.39 0.60
CA LYS A 59 3.69 -6.24 -0.79
C LYS A 59 2.17 -6.41 -0.87
N TYR A 60 1.50 -5.51 -1.56
CA TYR A 60 0.06 -5.56 -1.78
C TYR A 60 -0.27 -5.35 -3.25
N VAL A 61 -1.30 -6.03 -3.74
CA VAL A 61 -1.94 -5.70 -5.01
C VAL A 61 -3.13 -4.80 -4.72
N VAL A 62 -3.12 -3.60 -5.27
CA VAL A 62 -4.28 -2.69 -5.28
C VAL A 62 -4.93 -2.77 -6.65
N ARG A 63 -6.18 -3.22 -6.72
CA ARG A 63 -6.97 -3.27 -7.96
C ARG A 63 -8.12 -2.29 -7.91
N HIS A 64 -8.28 -1.55 -8.99
CA HIS A 64 -9.36 -0.62 -9.24
C HIS A 64 -9.94 -0.95 -10.62
N GLY A 65 -11.12 -1.61 -10.63
CA GLY A 65 -11.72 -2.15 -11.84
C GLY A 65 -10.77 -3.10 -12.59
N LYS A 66 -10.42 -2.76 -13.84
CA LYS A 66 -9.50 -3.55 -14.68
C LYS A 66 -8.01 -3.26 -14.45
N ARG A 67 -7.67 -2.25 -13.65
CA ARG A 67 -6.28 -1.82 -13.41
C ARG A 67 -5.82 -2.37 -12.07
N GLY A 68 -4.70 -3.10 -12.05
CA GLY A 68 -4.04 -3.57 -10.85
C GLY A 68 -2.62 -3.02 -10.76
N ARG A 69 -2.15 -2.72 -9.54
CA ARG A 69 -0.77 -2.33 -9.28
C ARG A 69 -0.23 -3.00 -8.03
N VAL A 70 1.06 -3.29 -8.03
CA VAL A 70 1.75 -3.82 -6.85
C VAL A 70 2.39 -2.64 -6.10
N ILE A 71 2.11 -2.55 -4.80
CA ILE A 71 2.79 -1.63 -3.91
C ILE A 71 3.65 -2.41 -2.93
N SER A 72 4.87 -1.91 -2.69
CA SER A 72 5.76 -2.36 -1.62
C SER A 72 5.81 -1.26 -0.56
N VAL A 73 5.28 -1.56 0.61
CA VAL A 73 5.14 -0.64 1.73
C VAL A 73 6.21 -0.97 2.76
N ARG A 74 7.06 0.00 3.08
CA ARG A 74 8.09 -0.09 4.12
C ARG A 74 8.10 1.19 4.94
N VAL A 75 7.39 1.18 6.04
CA VAL A 75 7.13 2.36 6.87
C VAL A 75 7.85 2.24 8.23
N TRP A 76 8.25 3.37 8.80
CA TRP A 76 8.87 3.46 10.13
C TRP A 76 8.00 4.19 11.15
N GLN A 77 6.86 4.69 10.70
CA GLN A 77 5.90 5.47 11.48
C GLN A 77 4.51 5.29 10.87
N ASP A 78 3.49 5.76 11.57
CA ASP A 78 2.12 5.73 11.05
C ASP A 78 1.99 6.57 9.78
N VAL A 79 1.39 6.00 8.74
CA VAL A 79 1.23 6.63 7.43
C VAL A 79 -0.21 6.50 6.98
N LYS A 80 -0.77 7.61 6.49
CA LYS A 80 -2.07 7.64 5.80
C LYS A 80 -1.84 7.91 4.32
N CYS A 81 -2.44 7.10 3.47
CA CYS A 81 -2.28 7.22 2.03
C CYS A 81 -3.61 7.08 1.31
N GLY A 82 -3.90 8.01 0.40
CA GLY A 82 -5.01 7.88 -0.54
C GLY A 82 -4.67 6.94 -1.69
N VAL A 83 -5.64 6.15 -2.13
CA VAL A 83 -5.47 5.18 -3.23
C VAL A 83 -5.27 5.89 -4.56
N SER A 84 -5.84 7.07 -4.72
CA SER A 84 -5.63 7.93 -5.88
C SER A 84 -4.16 8.24 -6.06
N ILE A 85 -3.39 8.45 -4.99
CA ILE A 85 -1.94 8.70 -5.08
C ILE A 85 -1.20 7.45 -5.55
N VAL A 86 -1.59 6.26 -5.06
CA VAL A 86 -1.01 4.97 -5.46
C VAL A 86 -1.27 4.65 -6.93
N LEU A 87 -2.51 4.87 -7.37
CA LEU A 87 -2.94 4.58 -8.74
C LEU A 87 -2.50 5.66 -9.74
N ALA A 88 -2.40 6.92 -9.30
CA ALA A 88 -2.03 8.06 -10.15
C ALA A 88 -0.53 8.29 -10.24
N ALA A 89 0.33 7.40 -9.74
CA ALA A 89 1.77 7.52 -9.87
C ALA A 89 2.30 7.00 -11.23
N PRO A 90 2.51 7.86 -12.25
CA PRO A 90 3.48 7.59 -13.32
C PRO A 90 4.56 8.68 -13.42
N SER A 91 4.59 9.66 -12.51
CA SER A 91 5.56 10.75 -12.51
C SER A 91 6.58 10.59 -11.38
N SER A 92 7.84 10.88 -11.68
CA SER A 92 8.95 10.95 -10.70
C SER A 92 8.60 11.82 -9.49
N ALA A 93 7.66 12.75 -9.65
CA ALA A 93 7.18 13.60 -8.60
C ALA A 93 6.36 12.86 -7.52
N GLN A 94 5.36 12.09 -7.92
CA GLN A 94 4.55 11.37 -6.93
C GLN A 94 5.31 10.20 -6.28
N SER A 95 6.28 9.63 -7.01
CA SER A 95 7.21 8.65 -6.45
C SER A 95 8.09 9.23 -5.32
N TYR A 96 8.50 10.50 -5.36
CA TYR A 96 9.26 11.10 -4.24
C TYR A 96 8.42 11.20 -2.97
N HIS A 97 7.13 11.54 -3.10
CA HIS A 97 6.27 11.75 -1.94
C HIS A 97 5.94 10.42 -1.27
N LEU A 98 5.66 9.39 -2.07
CA LEU A 98 5.49 8.03 -1.59
C LEU A 98 6.80 7.49 -1.00
N ALA A 99 7.96 7.76 -1.62
CA ALA A 99 9.25 7.35 -1.08
C ALA A 99 9.59 8.03 0.26
N GLN A 100 9.21 9.29 0.46
CA GLN A 100 9.32 9.96 1.77
C GLN A 100 8.46 9.30 2.84
N LEU A 101 7.31 8.75 2.43
CA LEU A 101 6.44 7.95 3.30
C LEU A 101 6.88 6.48 3.39
N GLY A 102 7.98 6.07 2.75
CA GLY A 102 8.41 4.67 2.73
C GLY A 102 7.54 3.74 1.86
N VAL A 103 6.67 4.30 1.04
CA VAL A 103 5.81 3.56 0.11
C VAL A 103 6.45 3.59 -1.28
N THR A 104 6.62 2.43 -1.90
CA THR A 104 7.10 2.31 -3.27
C THR A 104 6.05 1.62 -4.13
N VAL A 105 5.77 2.16 -5.31
CA VAL A 105 4.79 1.61 -6.24
C VAL A 105 5.56 0.99 -7.39
N GLN A 106 5.36 -0.30 -7.63
CA GLN A 106 5.88 -0.98 -8.81
C GLN A 106 4.75 -1.14 -9.84
N LEU A 107 5.03 -0.72 -11.06
CA LEU A 107 4.17 -0.98 -12.20
C LEU A 107 4.32 -2.45 -12.57
N ASP A 108 3.24 -3.22 -12.48
CA ASP A 108 3.17 -4.54 -13.09
C ASP A 108 2.78 -4.32 -14.55
N ASP A 109 3.78 -4.35 -15.45
CA ASP A 109 3.57 -4.30 -16.89
C ASP A 109 3.27 -5.73 -17.35
N ARG A 110 1.98 -6.07 -17.45
CA ARG A 110 1.50 -7.35 -17.96
C ARG A 110 0.39 -7.14 -18.99
#